data_AF-A0A1X0CIV6-F1
#
_entry.id   AF-A0A1X0CIV6-F1
#
_cell.length_a   1.000
_cell.length_b   1.000
_cell.length_c   1.000
_cell.angle_alpha   90.00
_cell.angle_beta   90.00
_cell.angle_gamma   90.00
#
_symmetry.space_group_name_H-M   'P 1'
#
loop_
_entity.id
_entity.type
_entity.pdbx_description
1 polymer ?
#
loop_
_entity_poly.entity_id
_entity_poly.type
_entity_poly.pdbx_seq_one_letter_code
_entity_poly.pdbx_strand_id
1 'polypeptide(L)'
;VSQTVSNDTIVASVPPAKAGAASAVSETAYELGAVVGTATLGTVFTAYYRHNVELPRGLSPSQSADAGESIGGAVSVAGELPAELAARLLDSARTAFDSGIAPTAGIAITLTLGAIAVVARAFRGGSAEVARAKRVPAEPR
;
A
#
# COMPACT_ATOMS: atom_id res chain seq x y z
N VAL A 1 -10.55 2.86 16.19
CA VAL A 1 -11.99 2.97 15.83
C VAL A 1 -12.35 2.16 14.59
N SER A 2 -11.54 2.14 13.53
CA SER A 2 -11.79 1.29 12.33
C SER A 2 -11.64 -0.22 12.59
N GLN A 3 -10.78 -0.63 13.53
CA GLN A 3 -10.60 -2.06 13.87
C GLN A 3 -11.83 -2.69 14.54
N THR A 4 -12.61 -1.91 15.30
CA THR A 4 -13.75 -2.43 16.07
C THR A 4 -14.94 -2.75 15.17
N VAL A 5 -15.22 -1.89 14.19
CA VAL A 5 -16.37 -2.05 13.29
C VAL A 5 -16.19 -3.21 12.30
N SER A 6 -14.96 -3.45 11.81
CA SER A 6 -14.66 -4.59 10.93
C SER A 6 -14.69 -5.93 11.66
N ASN A 7 -14.27 -5.99 12.93
CA ASN A 7 -14.29 -7.22 13.71
C ASN A 7 -15.74 -7.64 14.06
N ASP A 8 -16.60 -6.67 14.38
CA ASP A 8 -18.02 -6.93 14.67
C ASP A 8 -18.77 -7.51 13.47
N THR A 9 -18.40 -7.17 12.23
CA THR A 9 -19.07 -7.69 11.03
C THR A 9 -18.65 -9.12 10.67
N ILE A 10 -17.42 -9.52 10.98
CA ILE A 10 -16.93 -10.90 10.76
C ILE A 10 -17.45 -11.84 11.85
N VAL A 11 -17.49 -11.39 13.11
CA VAL A 11 -18.02 -12.21 14.22
C VAL A 11 -19.54 -12.38 14.12
N ALA A 12 -20.28 -11.39 13.62
CA ALA A 12 -21.74 -11.46 13.51
C ALA A 12 -22.27 -12.36 12.38
N SER A 13 -21.41 -12.79 11.44
CA SER A 13 -21.81 -13.53 10.23
C SER A 13 -21.42 -15.02 10.25
N VAL A 14 -20.81 -15.50 11.34
CA VAL A 14 -20.32 -16.88 11.49
C VAL A 14 -20.88 -17.47 12.80
N PRO A 15 -21.31 -18.75 12.85
CA PRO A 15 -21.75 -19.38 14.09
C PRO A 15 -20.74 -19.18 15.23
N PRO A 16 -21.17 -18.94 16.49
CA PRO A 16 -20.28 -18.60 17.62
C PRO A 16 -19.11 -19.57 17.80
N ALA A 17 -19.34 -20.86 17.53
CA ALA A 17 -18.33 -21.91 17.61
C ALA A 17 -17.14 -21.74 16.62
N LYS A 18 -17.27 -20.89 15.59
CA LYS A 18 -16.26 -20.64 14.56
C LYS A 18 -15.71 -19.21 14.57
N ALA A 19 -16.20 -18.34 15.46
CA ALA A 19 -15.78 -16.94 15.56
C ALA A 19 -14.27 -16.80 15.84
N GLY A 20 -13.70 -17.67 16.69
CA GLY A 20 -12.27 -17.68 16.98
C GLY A 20 -11.41 -18.03 15.75
N ALA A 21 -11.83 -19.01 14.95
CA ALA A 21 -11.15 -19.37 13.71
C ALA A 21 -11.26 -18.27 12.64
N ALA A 22 -12.43 -17.62 12.53
CA ALA A 22 -12.63 -16.50 11.60
C ALA A 22 -11.79 -15.27 11.99
N SER A 23 -11.68 -14.97 13.28
CA SER A 23 -10.85 -13.88 13.80
C SER A 23 -9.36 -14.12 13.54
N ALA A 24 -8.87 -15.34 13.78
CA ALA A 24 -7.46 -15.69 13.52
C ALA A 24 -7.10 -15.53 12.04
N VAL A 25 -7.96 -15.99 11.12
CA VAL A 25 -7.75 -15.84 9.68
C VAL A 25 -7.75 -14.37 9.27
N SER A 26 -8.62 -13.56 9.87
CA SER A 26 -8.72 -12.12 9.56
C SER A 26 -7.50 -11.34 10.04
N GLU A 27 -6.97 -11.68 11.21
CA GLU A 27 -5.73 -11.09 11.71
C GLU A 27 -4.55 -11.41 10.79
N THR A 28 -4.36 -12.68 10.44
CA THR A 28 -3.31 -13.09 9.49
C THR A 28 -3.48 -12.41 8.13
N ALA A 29 -4.70 -12.32 7.61
CA ALA A 29 -4.96 -11.64 6.35
C ALA A 29 -4.61 -10.15 6.42
N TYR A 30 -4.87 -9.49 7.56
CA TYR A 30 -4.53 -8.09 7.78
C TYR A 30 -3.01 -7.88 7.85
N GLU A 31 -2.31 -8.66 8.67
CA GLU A 31 -0.85 -8.57 8.81
C GLU A 31 -0.15 -8.85 7.46
N LEU A 32 -0.55 -9.93 6.78
CA LEU A 32 0.01 -10.26 5.46
C LEU A 32 -0.31 -9.19 4.42
N GLY A 33 -1.54 -8.68 4.40
CA GLY A 33 -1.95 -7.60 3.48
C GLY A 33 -1.14 -6.33 3.71
N ALA A 34 -0.89 -5.96 4.97
CA ALA A 34 -0.08 -4.79 5.31
C ALA A 34 1.37 -4.95 4.85
N VAL A 35 2.00 -6.10 5.08
CA VAL A 35 3.39 -6.37 4.67
C VAL A 35 3.50 -6.41 3.14
N VAL A 36 2.62 -7.14 2.46
CA VAL A 36 2.66 -7.25 1.00
C VAL A 36 2.36 -5.90 0.33
N GLY A 37 1.39 -5.14 0.85
CA GLY A 37 1.05 -3.82 0.33
C GLY A 37 2.20 -2.83 0.46
N THR A 38 2.81 -2.75 1.64
CA THR A 38 3.96 -1.86 1.88
C THR A 38 5.17 -2.25 1.04
N ALA A 39 5.49 -3.55 0.94
CA ALA A 39 6.58 -4.05 0.09
C ALA A 39 6.35 -3.74 -1.39
N THR A 40 5.12 -3.93 -1.88
CA THR A 40 4.78 -3.67 -3.29
C THR A 40 4.90 -2.18 -3.63
N LEU A 41 4.29 -1.30 -2.82
CA LEU A 41 4.35 0.14 -3.04
C LEU A 41 5.79 0.67 -2.89
N GLY A 42 6.53 0.18 -1.90
CA GLY A 42 7.94 0.50 -1.72
C GLY A 42 8.80 0.08 -2.92
N THR A 43 8.56 -1.11 -3.47
CA THR A 43 9.27 -1.59 -4.67
C THR A 43 9.01 -0.69 -5.87
N VAL A 44 7.74 -0.32 -6.09
CA VAL A 44 7.38 0.61 -7.18
C VAL A 44 8.06 1.97 -6.98
N PHE A 45 8.00 2.52 -5.77
CA PHE A 45 8.64 3.79 -5.44
C PHE A 45 10.16 3.76 -5.70
N THR A 46 10.84 2.73 -5.21
CA THR A 46 12.27 2.53 -5.43
C THR A 46 12.60 2.34 -6.92
N ALA A 47 11.76 1.64 -7.68
CA ALA A 47 11.94 1.51 -9.12
C ALA A 47 11.87 2.86 -9.85
N TYR A 48 10.94 3.74 -9.47
CA TYR A 48 10.89 5.11 -9.98
C TYR A 48 12.16 5.89 -9.64
N TYR A 49 12.63 5.83 -8.40
CA TYR A 49 13.90 6.48 -8.02
C TYR A 49 15.07 5.98 -8.88
N ARG A 50 15.27 4.66 -8.94
CA ARG A 50 16.37 4.02 -9.68
C ARG A 50 16.36 4.36 -11.18
N HIS A 51 15.17 4.53 -11.75
CA HIS A 51 15.02 4.86 -13.17
C HIS A 51 15.33 6.32 -13.49
N ASN A 52 15.06 7.24 -12.54
CA ASN A 52 15.14 8.68 -12.78
C ASN A 52 16.39 9.33 -12.18
N VAL A 53 17.12 8.64 -11.29
CA VAL A 53 18.36 9.19 -10.73
C VAL A 53 19.45 9.26 -11.79
N GLU A 54 20.03 10.44 -11.96
CA GLU A 54 21.14 10.69 -12.86
C GLU A 54 22.43 10.73 -12.06
N LEU A 55 23.32 9.77 -12.33
CA LEU A 55 24.58 9.64 -11.62
C LEU A 55 25.67 10.49 -12.31
N PRO A 56 26.23 11.50 -11.62
CA PRO A 56 27.24 12.36 -12.23
C PRO A 56 28.54 11.60 -12.51
N ARG A 57 29.25 11.99 -13.57
CA ARG A 57 30.58 11.47 -13.88
C ARG A 57 31.56 11.82 -12.75
N GLY A 58 32.42 10.88 -12.39
CA GLY A 58 33.40 11.05 -11.30
C GLY A 58 33.12 10.19 -10.08
N LEU A 59 31.98 9.49 -10.04
CA LEU A 59 31.72 8.43 -9.06
C LEU A 59 32.50 7.17 -9.42
N SER A 60 33.03 6.48 -8.41
CA SER A 60 33.51 5.10 -8.57
C SER A 60 32.33 4.14 -8.86
N PRO A 61 32.60 2.91 -9.33
CA PRO A 61 31.54 1.93 -9.57
C PRO A 61 30.70 1.59 -8.33
N SER A 62 31.33 1.47 -7.15
CA SER A 62 30.62 1.21 -5.89
C SER A 62 29.75 2.39 -5.48
N GLN A 63 30.29 3.61 -5.53
CA GLN A 63 29.53 4.82 -5.23
C GLN A 63 28.34 5.00 -6.17
N SER A 64 28.51 4.65 -7.46
CA SER A 64 27.42 4.69 -8.43
C SER A 64 26.33 3.68 -8.11
N ALA A 65 26.71 2.47 -7.70
CA ALA A 65 25.77 1.44 -7.27
C ALA A 65 25.00 1.89 -6.02
N ASP A 66 25.70 2.33 -4.97
CA ASP A 66 25.09 2.73 -3.70
C ASP A 66 24.17 3.95 -3.87
N ALA A 67 24.62 4.97 -4.61
CA ALA A 67 23.81 6.16 -4.88
C ALA A 67 22.60 5.87 -5.78
N GLY A 68 22.73 4.90 -6.68
CA GLY A 68 21.67 4.48 -7.59
C GLY A 68 20.54 3.71 -6.92
N GLU A 69 20.79 3.02 -5.80
CA GLU A 69 19.79 2.18 -5.14
C GLU A 69 18.75 2.97 -4.31
N SER A 70 19.15 4.07 -3.69
CA SER A 70 18.22 4.91 -2.91
C SER A 70 18.75 6.32 -2.63
N ILE A 71 17.86 7.24 -2.28
CA ILE A 71 18.25 8.59 -1.83
C ILE A 71 19.14 8.55 -0.58
N GLY A 72 18.94 7.57 0.31
CA GLY A 72 19.80 7.37 1.48
C GLY A 72 21.23 7.00 1.08
N GLY A 73 21.38 6.12 0.09
CA GLY A 73 22.67 5.79 -0.51
C GLY A 73 23.32 7.00 -1.17
N ALA A 74 22.55 7.79 -1.93
CA ALA A 74 23.07 9.01 -2.56
C ALA A 74 23.52 10.06 -1.54
N VAL A 75 22.78 10.24 -0.45
CA VAL A 75 23.16 11.12 0.67
C VAL A 75 24.43 10.63 1.35
N SER A 76 24.55 9.32 1.59
CA SER A 76 25.75 8.72 2.17
C SER A 76 26.97 8.96 1.28
N VAL A 77 26.86 8.65 -0.02
CA VAL A 77 27.93 8.84 -1.01
C VAL A 77 28.30 10.32 -1.13
N ALA A 78 27.32 11.23 -1.17
CA ALA A 78 27.56 12.67 -1.27
C ALA A 78 28.42 13.21 -0.11
N GLY A 79 28.36 12.60 1.08
CA GLY A 79 29.18 12.96 2.23
C GLY A 79 30.69 12.73 2.02
N GLU A 80 31.07 11.93 1.03
CA GLU A 80 32.46 11.57 0.72
C GLU A 80 33.01 12.32 -0.50
N LEU A 81 32.18 13.12 -1.18
CA LEU A 81 32.54 13.77 -2.43
C LEU A 81 32.93 15.24 -2.25
N PRO A 82 33.71 15.80 -3.19
CA PRO A 82 33.89 17.25 -3.29
C PRO A 82 32.53 17.96 -3.43
N ALA A 83 32.41 19.14 -2.82
CA ALA A 83 31.14 19.88 -2.67
C ALA A 83 30.32 20.02 -3.97
N GLU A 84 30.99 20.32 -5.09
CA GLU A 84 30.33 20.49 -6.39
C GLU A 84 29.72 19.18 -6.92
N LEU A 85 30.42 18.05 -6.71
CA LEU A 85 29.93 16.74 -7.15
C LEU A 85 28.83 16.23 -6.23
N ALA A 86 28.97 16.45 -4.92
CA ALA A 86 27.95 16.16 -3.92
C ALA A 86 26.65 16.92 -4.21
N ALA A 87 26.72 18.21 -4.52
CA ALA A 87 25.56 19.04 -4.84
C ALA A 87 24.79 18.50 -6.05
N ARG A 88 25.50 18.15 -7.14
CA ARG A 88 24.88 17.57 -8.35
C ARG A 88 24.22 16.22 -8.08
N LEU A 89 24.88 15.35 -7.31
CA LEU A 89 24.30 14.06 -6.95
C LEU A 89 23.02 14.23 -6.10
N LEU A 90 23.05 15.10 -5.09
CA LEU A 90 21.91 15.34 -4.22
C LEU A 90 20.73 15.98 -4.94
N ASP A 91 20.98 16.91 -5.86
CA ASP A 91 19.94 17.55 -6.66
C ASP A 91 19.21 16.54 -7.56
N SER A 92 19.97 15.69 -8.25
CA SER A 92 19.41 14.60 -9.04
C SER A 92 18.64 13.59 -8.19
N ALA A 93 19.22 13.16 -7.06
CA ALA A 93 18.58 12.19 -6.17
C ALA A 93 17.26 12.69 -5.58
N ARG A 94 17.17 13.98 -5.23
CA ARG A 94 15.91 14.61 -4.75
C ARG A 94 14.86 14.64 -5.86
N THR A 95 15.24 15.08 -7.05
CA THR A 95 14.34 15.11 -8.21
C THR A 95 13.82 13.70 -8.54
N ALA A 96 14.69 12.69 -8.52
CA ALA A 96 14.32 11.30 -8.73
C ALA A 96 13.40 10.76 -7.64
N PHE A 97 13.67 11.07 -6.37
CA PHE A 97 12.81 10.68 -5.25
C PHE A 97 11.41 11.28 -5.36
N ASP A 98 11.31 12.57 -5.65
CA ASP A 98 10.04 13.28 -5.81
C ASP A 98 9.23 12.72 -6.99
N SER A 99 9.91 12.32 -8.08
CA SER A 99 9.26 11.72 -9.25
C SER A 99 8.51 10.42 -8.95
N GLY A 100 8.91 9.69 -7.91
CA GLY A 100 8.25 8.45 -7.48
C GLY A 100 6.99 8.67 -6.64
N ILE A 101 6.80 9.85 -6.05
CA ILE A 101 5.71 10.12 -5.08
C ILE A 101 4.34 10.04 -5.77
N ALA A 102 4.11 10.87 -6.79
CA ALA A 102 2.83 10.96 -7.48
C ALA A 102 2.36 9.63 -8.10
N PRO A 103 3.17 8.89 -8.87
CA PRO A 103 2.72 7.62 -9.45
C PRO A 103 2.44 6.55 -8.38
N THR A 104 3.28 6.45 -7.35
CA THR A 104 3.07 5.50 -6.24
C THR A 104 1.77 5.81 -5.49
N ALA A 105 1.52 7.09 -5.21
CA ALA A 105 0.27 7.53 -4.61
C ALA A 105 -0.95 7.23 -5.50
N GLY A 106 -0.83 7.44 -6.82
CA GLY A 106 -1.87 7.10 -7.79
C GLY A 106 -2.23 5.61 -7.78
N ILE A 107 -1.23 4.73 -7.67
CA ILE A 107 -1.43 3.28 -7.53
C ILE A 107 -2.14 2.97 -6.22
N ALA A 108 -1.69 3.53 -5.10
CA ALA A 108 -2.32 3.31 -3.79
C ALA A 108 -3.79 3.78 -3.77
N ILE A 109 -4.09 4.94 -4.36
CA ILE A 109 -5.45 5.46 -4.50
C ILE A 109 -6.29 4.51 -5.36
N THR A 110 -5.76 4.05 -6.50
CA THR A 110 -6.46 3.13 -7.40
C THR A 110 -6.81 1.81 -6.70
N LEU A 111 -5.87 1.22 -5.96
CA LEU A 111 -6.09 0.02 -5.17
C LEU A 111 -7.15 0.23 -4.09
N THR A 112 -7.10 1.38 -3.41
CA THR A 112 -8.08 1.73 -2.36
C THR A 112 -9.49 1.88 -2.94
N LEU A 113 -9.64 2.60 -4.06
CA LEU A 113 -10.93 2.75 -4.75
C LEU A 113 -11.46 1.41 -5.27
N GLY A 114 -10.58 0.54 -5.77
CA GLY A 114 -10.93 -0.82 -6.16
C GLY A 114 -11.48 -1.64 -4.99
N ALA A 115 -10.82 -1.60 -3.83
CA ALA A 115 -11.30 -2.25 -2.62
C ALA A 115 -12.67 -1.71 -2.17
N ILE A 116 -12.84 -0.38 -2.17
CA ILE A 116 -14.14 0.26 -1.86
C ILE A 116 -15.24 -0.23 -2.81
N ALA A 117 -14.96 -0.33 -4.12
CA ALA A 117 -15.93 -0.79 -5.10
C ALA A 117 -16.33 -2.26 -4.89
N VAL A 118 -15.36 -3.14 -4.59
CA VAL A 118 -15.61 -4.55 -4.27
C VAL A 118 -16.50 -4.68 -3.04
N VAL A 119 -16.16 -3.97 -1.97
CA VAL A 119 -16.93 -3.93 -0.72
C VAL A 119 -18.34 -3.41 -0.97
N ALA A 120 -18.49 -2.28 -1.66
CA ALA A 120 -19.79 -1.71 -1.98
C ALA A 120 -20.67 -2.67 -2.80
N ARG A 121 -20.08 -3.45 -3.71
CA ARG A 121 -20.81 -4.45 -4.50
C ARG A 121 -21.24 -5.66 -3.67
N ALA A 122 -20.41 -6.12 -2.75
CA ALA A 122 -20.75 -7.23 -1.84
C ALA A 122 -21.93 -6.87 -0.92
N PHE A 123 -21.93 -5.68 -0.32
CA PHE A 123 -22.99 -5.25 0.60
C PHE A 123 -24.32 -4.88 -0.09
N ARG A 124 -24.29 -4.46 -1.37
CA ARG A 124 -25.50 -4.23 -2.16
C ARG A 124 -26.28 -5.51 -2.45
N GLY A 125 -25.61 -6.67 -2.53
CA GLY A 125 -26.26 -7.98 -2.72
C GLY A 125 -27.04 -8.44 -1.49
N GLY A 126 -26.45 -8.36 -0.29
CA GLY A 126 -27.09 -8.79 0.95
C GLY A 126 -28.28 -7.93 1.38
N SER A 127 -28.22 -6.61 1.12
CA SER A 127 -29.31 -5.68 1.46
C SER A 127 -30.60 -5.96 0.66
N ALA A 128 -30.47 -6.45 -0.58
CA ALA A 128 -31.61 -6.78 -1.43
C ALA A 128 -32.34 -8.06 -0.95
N GLU A 129 -31.60 -9.03 -0.42
CA GLU A 129 -32.15 -10.29 0.08
C GLU A 129 -32.92 -10.11 1.40
N VAL A 130 -32.36 -9.34 2.34
CA VAL A 130 -33.03 -8.99 3.61
C VAL A 130 -34.29 -8.15 3.37
N ALA A 131 -34.26 -7.23 2.41
CA ALA A 131 -35.41 -6.42 2.04
C ALA A 131 -36.53 -7.23 1.35
N ARG A 132 -36.19 -8.35 0.69
CA ARG A 132 -37.17 -9.26 0.09
C ARG A 132 -37.80 -10.18 1.14
N ALA A 133 -37.02 -10.67 2.10
CA ALA A 133 -37.51 -11.49 3.21
C ALA A 133 -38.52 -10.75 4.11
N LYS A 134 -38.32 -9.45 4.36
CA LYS A 134 -39.26 -8.62 5.13
C LYS A 134 -40.58 -8.29 4.41
N ARG A 135 -40.70 -8.56 3.10
CA ARG A 135 -41.92 -8.27 2.31
C ARG A 135 -42.86 -9.47 2.15
N VAL A 136 -42.56 -10.63 2.74
CA VAL A 136 -43.49 -11.75 2.77
C VAL A 136 -44.56 -11.44 3.81
N PRO A 137 -45.85 -11.23 3.44
CA PRO A 137 -46.90 -10.91 4.40
C PRO A 137 -47.14 -12.09 5.33
N ALA A 138 -47.28 -11.84 6.63
CA ALA A 138 -47.73 -12.84 7.57
C ALA A 138 -49.17 -13.23 7.23
N GLU A 139 -49.38 -14.50 6.87
CA GLU A 139 -50.70 -15.04 6.57
C GLU A 139 -51.61 -14.95 7.81
N PRO A 140 -52.84 -14.43 7.70
CA PRO A 140 -53.73 -14.31 8.85
C PRO A 140 -54.26 -15.71 9.23
N ARG A 141 -54.11 -16.05 10.52
CA ARG A 141 -54.68 -17.26 11.14
C ARG A 141 -56.19 -17.20 11.24
#